data_AF-A0A820VRF9-F1
#
_entry.id   AF-A0A820VRF9-F1
#
_cell.length_a   1.000
_cell.length_b   1.000
_cell.length_c   1.000
_cell.angle_alpha   90.00
_cell.angle_beta   90.00
_cell.angle_gamma   90.00
#
_symmetry.space_group_name_H-M   'P 1'
#
loop_
_entity.id
_entity.type
_entity.pdbx_description
1 polymer ?
#
loop_
_entity_poly.entity_id
_entity_poly.type
_entity_poly.pdbx_seq_one_letter_code
_entity_poly.pdbx_strand_id
1 'polypeptide(L)'
;VDRTAGAIRGRSGRVIDVVTSEMEKYEPGEYTDSVMESVRVLRDQIMPSFAERIKMAIDTLRMKSTYDDGKYEFTEQELIEASSSAYHGIRDIRNSVLMNPDLEWPSDDEEGLNDEIYAPSQTSSHGPSSDSQQPDLEMYPGKTDNPSRDMMRRLPKEEREQIELQVEGFKKTKRDFEREVLKWDDRGNDIIVLAKKMCMIMMEMTDFTRGRGPLRTTMDVINAAKMISECGSKLNKLAKDIAAQCVESQSKSDLVAYVDRITLYCHQLDITSKVKADVQNISGELIVSGLDSATSLITAAKNLMNAVVLTVKASYIASTKYRNKSGNKEPIVQWKMRLPEKKPLVFIDRQNEPNSRSKKHTARKRLEPIHVLSEFQN
;
A
#
# COMPACT_ATOMS: atom_id res chain seq x y z
N VAL A 1 11.29 33.07 -23.89
CA VAL A 1 11.15 31.65 -24.31
C VAL A 1 12.45 30.88 -24.11
N ASP A 2 13.56 31.32 -24.71
CA ASP A 2 14.85 30.62 -24.67
C ASP A 2 15.38 30.33 -23.23
N ARG A 3 15.39 31.34 -22.34
CA ARG A 3 15.80 31.16 -20.93
C ARG A 3 14.97 30.10 -20.19
N THR A 4 13.66 30.06 -20.41
CA THR A 4 12.75 29.12 -19.74
C THR A 4 12.90 27.71 -20.30
N ALA A 5 13.06 27.58 -21.63
CA ALA A 5 13.30 26.31 -22.29
C ALA A 5 14.64 25.69 -21.88
N GLY A 6 15.69 26.50 -21.77
CA GLY A 6 16.99 26.09 -21.22
C GLY A 6 16.87 25.58 -19.79
N ALA A 7 16.08 26.24 -18.94
CA ALA A 7 15.82 25.78 -17.57
C ALA A 7 15.00 24.49 -17.50
N ILE A 8 14.07 24.26 -18.44
CA ILE A 8 13.35 22.98 -18.55
C ILE A 8 14.34 21.88 -18.96
N ARG A 9 15.12 22.09 -20.01
CA ARG A 9 16.13 21.12 -20.48
C ARG A 9 17.14 20.76 -19.40
N GLY A 10 17.68 21.74 -18.69
CA GLY A 10 18.64 21.51 -17.60
C GLY A 10 18.02 20.80 -16.40
N ARG A 11 16.74 21.05 -16.09
CA ARG A 11 16.03 20.29 -15.03
C ARG A 11 15.74 18.86 -15.45
N SER A 12 15.27 18.65 -16.68
CA SER A 12 15.02 17.31 -17.22
C SER A 12 16.31 16.49 -17.31
N GLY A 13 17.43 17.09 -17.73
CA GLY A 13 18.74 16.46 -17.72
C GLY A 13 19.16 16.02 -16.32
N ARG A 14 19.05 16.90 -15.32
CA ARG A 14 19.33 16.52 -13.92
C ARG A 14 18.44 15.40 -13.41
N VAL A 15 17.16 15.36 -13.79
CA VAL A 15 16.26 14.25 -13.42
C VAL A 15 16.74 12.94 -14.04
N ILE A 16 17.11 12.95 -15.33
CA ILE A 16 17.68 11.79 -16.02
C ILE A 16 18.95 11.31 -15.31
N ASP A 17 19.89 12.21 -15.02
CA ASP A 17 21.17 11.87 -14.39
C ASP A 17 20.98 11.29 -12.98
N VAL A 18 20.13 11.94 -12.17
CA VAL A 18 19.84 11.49 -10.80
C VAL A 18 19.14 10.13 -10.81
N VAL A 19 18.12 9.94 -11.65
CA VAL A 19 17.38 8.67 -11.71
C VAL A 19 18.27 7.57 -12.27
N THR A 20 19.06 7.83 -13.30
CA THR A 20 20.01 6.85 -13.86
C THR A 20 21.02 6.40 -12.80
N SER A 21 21.67 7.36 -12.12
CA SER A 21 22.63 7.07 -11.06
C SER A 21 21.99 6.39 -9.84
N GLU A 22 20.71 6.65 -9.57
CA GLU A 22 19.98 5.95 -8.52
C GLU A 22 19.66 4.51 -8.95
N MET A 23 19.24 4.27 -10.20
CA MET A 23 18.94 2.93 -10.72
C MET A 23 20.18 2.03 -10.81
N GLU A 24 21.38 2.59 -11.04
CA GLU A 24 22.65 1.84 -10.98
C GLU A 24 22.92 1.18 -9.62
N LYS A 25 22.21 1.59 -8.56
CA LYS A 25 22.35 1.02 -7.22
C LYS A 25 21.46 -0.19 -6.97
N TYR A 26 20.56 -0.52 -7.90
CA TYR A 26 19.63 -1.64 -7.81
C TYR A 26 20.12 -2.80 -8.70
N GLU A 27 19.72 -4.03 -8.37
CA GLU A 27 19.96 -5.16 -9.26
C GLU A 27 19.15 -5.01 -10.55
N PRO A 28 19.73 -5.34 -11.72
CA PRO A 28 18.99 -5.35 -12.98
C PRO A 28 17.79 -6.30 -12.92
N GLY A 29 16.60 -5.79 -13.24
CA GLY A 29 15.36 -6.54 -13.30
C GLY A 29 14.21 -5.71 -13.87
N GLU A 30 12.99 -6.26 -13.83
CA GLU A 30 11.81 -5.61 -14.44
C GLU A 30 11.56 -4.18 -13.94
N TYR A 31 11.85 -3.91 -12.65
CA TYR A 31 11.75 -2.58 -12.07
C TYR A 31 12.75 -1.58 -12.69
N THR A 32 14.04 -1.91 -12.66
CA THR A 32 15.08 -1.03 -13.20
C THR A 32 14.88 -0.84 -14.70
N ASP A 33 14.46 -1.88 -15.42
CA ASP A 33 14.19 -1.81 -16.86
C ASP A 33 13.02 -0.88 -17.17
N SER A 34 11.91 -0.98 -16.42
CA SER A 34 10.75 -0.09 -16.56
C SER A 34 11.11 1.38 -16.31
N VAL A 35 11.89 1.65 -15.27
CA VAL A 35 12.37 3.00 -14.96
C VAL A 35 13.31 3.52 -16.05
N MET A 36 14.29 2.70 -16.46
CA MET A 36 15.28 3.08 -17.45
C MET A 36 14.69 3.27 -18.84
N GLU A 37 13.64 2.53 -19.22
CA GLU A 37 12.89 2.78 -20.45
C GLU A 37 12.21 4.15 -20.43
N SER A 38 11.57 4.51 -19.31
CA SER A 38 10.94 5.82 -19.14
C SER A 38 11.97 6.96 -19.24
N VAL A 39 13.17 6.75 -18.65
CA VAL A 39 14.31 7.67 -18.73
C VAL A 39 14.78 7.81 -20.19
N ARG A 40 14.88 6.68 -20.91
CA ARG A 40 15.34 6.63 -22.30
C ARG A 40 14.38 7.36 -23.23
N VAL A 41 13.07 7.17 -23.09
CA VAL A 41 12.05 7.89 -23.85
C VAL A 41 12.15 9.41 -23.62
N LEU A 42 12.32 9.85 -22.36
CA LEU A 42 12.47 11.28 -22.08
C LEU A 42 13.75 11.85 -22.71
N ARG A 43 14.88 11.14 -22.59
CA ARG A 43 16.21 11.58 -23.05
C ARG A 43 16.32 11.60 -24.58
N ASP A 44 15.86 10.53 -25.23
CA ASP A 44 16.17 10.25 -26.62
C ASP A 44 15.04 10.71 -27.57
N GLN A 45 13.80 10.85 -27.08
CA GLN A 45 12.65 11.22 -27.92
C GLN A 45 12.05 12.57 -27.53
N ILE A 46 11.62 12.71 -26.26
CA ILE A 46 10.82 13.87 -25.82
C ILE A 46 11.66 15.15 -25.75
N MET A 47 12.82 15.12 -25.09
CA MET A 47 13.65 16.32 -24.92
C MET A 47 14.26 16.85 -26.22
N PRO A 48 14.71 16.00 -27.17
CA PRO A 48 15.11 16.45 -28.50
C PRO A 48 13.97 17.11 -29.26
N SER A 49 12.79 16.49 -29.30
CA SER A 49 11.61 17.07 -29.96
C SER A 49 11.20 18.41 -29.34
N PHE A 50 11.21 18.51 -28.00
CA PHE A 50 10.95 19.76 -27.30
C PHE A 50 11.94 20.87 -27.69
N ALA A 51 13.23 20.56 -27.75
CA ALA A 51 14.26 21.53 -28.12
C ALA A 51 14.09 22.02 -29.57
N GLU A 52 13.75 21.12 -30.50
CA GLU A 52 13.48 21.45 -31.89
C GLU A 52 12.27 22.36 -32.04
N ARG A 53 11.13 22.03 -31.41
CA ARG A 53 9.91 22.85 -31.48
C ARG A 53 10.10 24.24 -30.86
N ILE A 54 10.87 24.34 -29.77
CA ILE A 54 11.22 25.65 -29.19
C ILE A 54 12.06 26.48 -30.15
N LYS A 55 13.03 25.85 -30.82
CA LYS A 55 13.89 26.54 -31.80
C LYS A 55 13.05 27.07 -32.96
N MET A 56 12.17 26.25 -33.53
CA MET A 56 11.23 26.66 -34.57
C MET A 56 10.36 27.84 -34.11
N ALA A 57 9.80 27.78 -32.90
CA ALA A 57 9.01 28.87 -32.32
C ALA A 57 9.79 30.20 -32.24
N ILE A 58 11.05 30.13 -31.80
CA ILE A 58 11.92 31.31 -31.68
C ILE A 58 12.26 31.88 -33.07
N ASP A 59 12.56 31.00 -34.03
CA ASP A 59 12.89 31.41 -35.40
C ASP A 59 11.68 32.05 -36.10
N THR A 60 10.47 31.50 -35.91
CA THR A 60 9.23 32.12 -36.38
C THR A 60 9.00 33.48 -35.74
N LEU A 61 9.18 33.62 -34.42
CA LEU A 61 9.04 34.91 -33.73
C LEU A 61 10.05 35.96 -34.20
N ARG A 62 11.27 35.55 -34.57
CA ARG A 62 12.29 36.44 -35.14
C ARG A 62 11.92 36.90 -36.56
N MET A 63 11.38 36.00 -37.38
CA MET A 63 10.96 36.28 -38.76
C MET A 63 9.68 37.13 -38.85
N LYS A 64 8.75 36.96 -37.89
CA LYS A 64 7.49 37.72 -37.79
C LYS A 64 7.71 39.23 -37.54
N SER A 65 8.92 39.63 -37.14
CA SER A 65 9.31 41.04 -37.01
C SER A 65 9.63 41.73 -38.35
N THR A 66 9.72 40.99 -39.46
CA THR A 66 10.24 41.54 -40.72
C THR A 66 9.28 41.48 -41.92
N TYR A 67 8.32 40.55 -41.98
CA TYR A 67 7.31 40.50 -43.04
C TYR A 67 5.99 39.92 -42.52
N ASP A 68 4.92 40.69 -42.67
CA ASP A 68 3.53 40.28 -42.48
C ASP A 68 3.05 39.58 -43.75
N ASP A 69 3.30 38.27 -43.86
CA ASP A 69 2.60 37.42 -44.81
C ASP A 69 2.21 36.12 -44.10
N GLY A 70 0.90 35.91 -43.97
CA GLY A 70 0.26 34.96 -43.06
C GLY A 70 0.40 33.50 -43.47
N LYS A 71 1.62 33.02 -43.75
CA LYS A 71 1.88 31.66 -44.23
C LYS A 71 2.75 30.78 -43.32
N TYR A 72 3.31 31.34 -42.25
CA TYR A 72 4.06 30.59 -41.24
C TYR A 72 3.37 30.65 -39.87
N GLU A 73 2.30 29.87 -39.71
CA GLU A 73 1.74 29.58 -38.40
C GLU A 73 2.48 28.39 -37.78
N PHE A 74 3.61 28.65 -37.13
CA PHE A 74 3.95 27.80 -35.98
C PHE A 74 2.81 27.95 -34.99
N THR A 75 1.95 26.95 -34.90
CA THR A 75 0.73 27.03 -34.10
C THR A 75 1.14 26.96 -32.62
N GLU A 76 0.70 27.91 -31.82
CA GLU A 76 0.89 27.92 -30.36
C GLU A 76 0.57 26.56 -29.70
N GLN A 77 -0.35 25.82 -30.33
CA GLN A 77 -0.70 24.45 -30.03
C GLN A 77 0.49 23.48 -30.03
N GLU A 78 1.39 23.53 -31.01
CA GLU A 78 2.55 22.64 -31.11
C GLU A 78 3.56 22.86 -29.97
N LEU A 79 3.66 24.10 -29.48
CA LEU A 79 4.47 24.49 -28.33
C LEU A 79 3.87 23.97 -27.02
N ILE A 80 2.55 24.09 -26.87
CA ILE A 80 1.80 23.58 -25.73
C ILE A 80 1.94 22.06 -25.66
N GLU A 81 1.81 21.37 -26.80
CA GLU A 81 2.00 19.92 -26.90
C GLU A 81 3.42 19.50 -26.53
N ALA A 82 4.45 20.14 -27.08
CA ALA A 82 5.84 19.82 -26.72
C ALA A 82 6.12 20.05 -25.22
N SER A 83 5.60 21.14 -24.65
CA SER A 83 5.75 21.43 -23.22
C SER A 83 5.00 20.42 -22.36
N SER A 84 3.81 19.98 -22.80
CA SER A 84 3.01 18.95 -22.12
C SER A 84 3.68 17.58 -22.19
N SER A 85 4.26 17.20 -23.34
CA SER A 85 5.03 15.97 -23.50
C SER A 85 6.25 15.93 -22.58
N ALA A 86 6.99 17.04 -22.42
CA ALA A 86 8.08 17.12 -21.46
C ALA A 86 7.62 16.92 -20.00
N TYR A 87 6.47 17.48 -19.63
CA TYR A 87 5.87 17.25 -18.31
C TYR A 87 5.41 15.79 -18.13
N HIS A 88 4.76 15.20 -19.13
CA HIS A 88 4.30 13.82 -19.09
C HIS A 88 5.47 12.84 -18.99
N GLY A 89 6.54 13.00 -19.77
CA GLY A 89 7.72 12.16 -19.65
C GLY A 89 8.37 12.19 -18.26
N ILE A 90 8.48 13.36 -17.64
CA ILE A 90 8.97 13.48 -16.24
C ILE A 90 8.02 12.79 -15.26
N ARG A 91 6.70 12.93 -15.46
CA ARG A 91 5.69 12.28 -14.64
C ARG A 91 5.76 10.76 -14.77
N ASP A 92 6.04 10.25 -15.97
CA ASP A 92 6.10 8.82 -16.24
C ASP A 92 7.34 8.20 -15.59
N ILE A 93 8.52 8.84 -15.69
CA ILE A 93 9.71 8.44 -14.89
C ILE A 93 9.38 8.39 -13.40
N ARG A 94 8.74 9.44 -12.87
CA ARG A 94 8.36 9.48 -11.46
C ARG A 94 7.42 8.33 -11.10
N ASN A 95 6.43 8.04 -11.94
CA ASN A 95 5.50 6.95 -11.71
C ASN A 95 6.25 5.61 -11.72
N SER A 96 7.11 5.34 -12.72
CA SER A 96 7.90 4.12 -12.82
C SER A 96 8.81 3.92 -11.60
N VAL A 97 9.51 4.98 -11.14
CA VAL A 97 10.36 4.91 -9.94
C VAL A 97 9.55 4.55 -8.70
N LEU A 98 8.32 5.04 -8.59
CA LEU A 98 7.43 4.78 -7.45
C LEU A 98 6.71 3.42 -7.53
N MET A 99 6.81 2.69 -8.64
CA MET A 99 6.20 1.35 -8.82
C MET A 99 7.16 0.22 -8.41
N ASN A 100 8.11 0.47 -7.50
CA ASN A 100 9.06 -0.55 -7.06
C ASN A 100 8.33 -1.80 -6.52
N PRO A 101 8.49 -2.98 -7.15
CA PRO A 101 7.95 -4.26 -6.68
C PRO A 101 8.42 -4.61 -5.27
N ASP A 102 9.59 -4.12 -4.82
CA ASP A 102 10.15 -4.46 -3.50
C ASP A 102 9.45 -3.78 -2.30
N LEU A 103 8.41 -2.98 -2.56
CA LEU A 103 7.46 -2.59 -1.51
C LEU A 103 6.43 -3.70 -1.22
N GLU A 104 6.54 -4.86 -1.88
CA GLU A 104 5.87 -6.09 -1.46
C GLU A 104 6.34 -6.49 -0.05
N TRP A 105 5.38 -6.55 0.88
CA TRP A 105 5.48 -7.43 2.04
C TRP A 105 5.86 -8.83 1.55
N PRO A 106 6.67 -9.62 2.28
CA PRO A 106 7.00 -10.99 1.90
C PRO A 106 5.77 -11.69 1.36
N SER A 107 5.90 -12.26 0.16
CA SER A 107 4.84 -12.96 -0.54
C SER A 107 4.10 -13.88 0.44
N ASP A 108 2.77 -13.90 0.35
CA ASP A 108 1.89 -14.76 1.19
C ASP A 108 2.26 -16.26 1.11
N ASP A 109 3.16 -16.63 0.20
CA ASP A 109 3.67 -17.97 -0.04
C ASP A 109 4.75 -18.39 1.00
N GLU A 110 5.41 -17.45 1.69
CA GLU A 110 6.43 -17.75 2.72
C GLU A 110 5.89 -17.83 4.16
N GLU A 111 4.66 -17.37 4.44
CA GLU A 111 4.06 -17.48 5.79
C GLU A 111 3.48 -18.89 6.09
N GLY A 112 3.72 -19.87 5.22
CA GLY A 112 3.24 -21.25 5.37
C GLY A 112 4.05 -22.15 6.32
N LEU A 113 5.12 -21.65 6.96
CA LEU A 113 6.08 -22.50 7.67
C LEU A 113 6.41 -22.13 9.12
N ASN A 114 5.66 -21.23 9.77
CA ASN A 114 5.94 -20.90 11.18
C ASN A 114 4.68 -20.81 12.06
N ASP A 115 4.07 -21.96 12.32
CA ASP A 115 3.02 -22.12 13.34
C ASP A 115 3.57 -22.09 14.80
N GLU A 116 4.89 -21.99 15.02
CA GLU A 116 5.50 -22.17 16.36
C GLU A 116 6.05 -20.91 17.06
N ILE A 117 6.09 -19.72 16.44
CA ILE A 117 6.82 -18.57 17.04
C ILE A 117 5.97 -17.65 17.93
N TYR A 118 4.64 -17.78 17.98
CA TYR A 118 3.78 -16.94 18.82
C TYR A 118 3.10 -17.69 19.98
N ALA A 119 3.85 -18.51 20.70
CA ALA A 119 3.46 -18.93 22.05
C ALA A 119 3.93 -17.86 23.07
N PRO A 120 3.03 -17.19 23.82
CA PRO A 120 3.44 -16.32 24.91
C PRO A 120 4.15 -17.16 25.97
N SER A 121 5.35 -16.74 26.35
CA SER A 121 6.15 -17.35 27.42
C SER A 121 5.37 -17.38 28.74
N GLN A 122 4.75 -18.51 29.06
CA GLN A 122 4.27 -18.77 30.41
C GLN A 122 5.44 -19.27 31.25
N THR A 123 5.73 -18.50 32.30
CA THR A 123 6.71 -18.81 33.32
C THR A 123 6.37 -20.14 33.99
N SER A 124 7.29 -21.10 33.90
CA SER A 124 7.27 -22.35 34.66
C SER A 124 7.26 -22.08 36.17
N SER A 125 6.35 -22.76 36.88
CA SER A 125 6.60 -23.20 38.25
C SER A 125 6.22 -24.69 38.33
N HIS A 126 7.14 -25.46 38.91
CA HIS A 126 7.18 -26.93 38.92
C HIS A 126 6.18 -27.58 39.90
N GLY A 127 5.77 -28.82 39.58
CA GLY A 127 5.25 -29.81 40.54
C GLY A 127 4.89 -31.14 39.84
N PRO A 128 5.33 -32.33 40.33
CA PRO A 128 5.46 -33.54 39.50
C PRO A 128 4.32 -34.57 39.63
N SER A 129 4.23 -35.37 38.55
CA SER A 129 3.50 -36.60 38.23
C SER A 129 2.88 -37.47 39.33
N SER A 130 1.72 -38.05 39.04
CA SER A 130 1.39 -39.46 39.39
C SER A 130 0.32 -40.05 38.46
N ASP A 131 0.56 -41.34 38.19
CA ASP A 131 -0.02 -42.31 37.27
C ASP A 131 -1.41 -42.83 37.71
N SER A 132 -2.29 -43.21 36.78
CA SER A 132 -3.40 -44.20 36.96
C SER A 132 -4.21 -44.42 35.66
N GLN A 133 -4.43 -45.70 35.34
CA GLN A 133 -5.11 -46.28 34.18
C GLN A 133 -6.66 -46.10 34.13
N GLN A 134 -7.19 -45.94 32.90
CA GLN A 134 -8.48 -46.34 32.24
C GLN A 134 -9.69 -46.89 33.05
N PRO A 135 -10.95 -47.04 32.50
CA PRO A 135 -11.51 -46.75 31.16
C PRO A 135 -12.94 -46.10 31.11
N ASP A 136 -13.36 -45.72 29.89
CA ASP A 136 -14.72 -45.72 29.28
C ASP A 136 -15.97 -45.37 30.13
N LEU A 137 -16.54 -44.18 29.95
CA LEU A 137 -18.00 -43.95 30.04
C LEU A 137 -18.45 -42.58 29.47
N GLU A 138 -19.40 -42.67 28.55
CA GLU A 138 -20.48 -41.70 28.29
C GLU A 138 -20.21 -40.36 27.57
N MET A 139 -20.57 -40.41 26.29
CA MET A 139 -21.11 -39.37 25.43
C MET A 139 -21.98 -38.33 26.18
N TYR A 140 -21.40 -37.16 26.46
CA TYR A 140 -22.14 -35.92 26.77
C TYR A 140 -22.00 -34.93 25.61
N PRO A 141 -23.10 -34.42 25.02
CA PRO A 141 -23.06 -33.37 24.01
C PRO A 141 -22.88 -32.02 24.72
N GLY A 142 -21.63 -31.68 25.04
CA GLY A 142 -21.29 -30.45 25.75
C GLY A 142 -20.26 -29.63 24.98
N LYS A 143 -20.71 -28.49 24.45
CA LYS A 143 -19.89 -27.37 23.94
C LYS A 143 -18.82 -27.74 22.90
N THR A 144 -19.22 -27.74 21.64
CA THR A 144 -18.28 -27.59 20.52
C THR A 144 -17.74 -26.15 20.51
N ASP A 145 -16.76 -25.85 21.37
CA ASP A 145 -15.84 -24.73 21.15
C ASP A 145 -14.87 -25.09 20.00
N ASN A 146 -15.43 -25.47 18.85
CA ASN A 146 -14.65 -25.64 17.63
C ASN A 146 -14.38 -24.21 17.14
N PRO A 147 -13.12 -23.74 17.11
CA PRO A 147 -12.84 -22.35 16.75
C PRO A 147 -13.40 -22.06 15.36
N SER A 148 -14.13 -20.97 15.21
CA SER A 148 -14.87 -20.64 13.98
C SER A 148 -14.01 -20.70 12.71
N ARG A 149 -12.70 -20.46 12.84
CA ARG A 149 -11.72 -20.63 11.76
C ARG A 149 -11.61 -22.08 11.26
N ASP A 150 -11.65 -23.06 12.16
CA ASP A 150 -11.54 -24.48 11.79
C ASP A 150 -12.80 -24.95 11.04
N MET A 151 -13.95 -24.33 11.31
CA MET A 151 -15.16 -24.55 10.51
C MET A 151 -14.95 -24.06 9.07
N MET A 152 -14.30 -22.91 8.86
CA MET A 152 -13.97 -22.41 7.52
C MET A 152 -13.01 -23.33 6.76
N ARG A 153 -12.08 -24.03 7.44
CA ARG A 153 -11.21 -25.04 6.82
C ARG A 153 -11.96 -26.28 6.34
N ARG A 154 -13.05 -26.63 7.04
CA ARG A 154 -13.86 -27.83 6.81
C ARG A 154 -14.99 -27.61 5.80
N LEU A 155 -15.10 -26.42 5.22
CA LEU A 155 -16.08 -26.14 4.16
C LEU A 155 -15.87 -27.07 2.96
N PRO A 156 -16.96 -27.45 2.24
CA PRO A 156 -16.88 -28.21 1.01
C PRO A 156 -15.93 -27.57 -0.01
N LYS A 157 -15.32 -28.39 -0.87
CA LYS A 157 -14.32 -27.93 -1.83
C LYS A 157 -14.90 -26.86 -2.78
N GLU A 158 -16.13 -27.07 -3.24
CA GLU A 158 -16.83 -26.15 -4.13
C GLU A 158 -17.02 -24.77 -3.48
N GLU A 159 -17.42 -24.73 -2.20
CA GLU A 159 -17.59 -23.47 -1.46
C GLU A 159 -16.25 -22.77 -1.23
N ARG A 160 -15.20 -23.54 -0.91
CA ARG A 160 -13.84 -23.00 -0.75
C ARG A 160 -13.30 -22.38 -2.03
N GLU A 161 -13.55 -22.99 -3.18
CA GLU A 161 -13.18 -22.44 -4.49
C GLU A 161 -13.90 -21.11 -4.77
N GLN A 162 -15.18 -20.99 -4.40
CA GLN A 162 -15.92 -19.73 -4.52
C GLN A 162 -15.37 -18.63 -3.60
N ILE A 163 -14.99 -18.99 -2.36
CA ILE A 163 -14.31 -18.07 -1.43
C ILE A 163 -12.97 -17.61 -2.02
N GLU A 164 -12.16 -18.52 -2.56
CA GLU A 164 -10.87 -18.18 -3.15
C GLU A 164 -11.03 -17.22 -4.34
N LEU A 165 -12.05 -17.42 -5.18
CA LEU A 165 -12.36 -16.51 -6.29
C LEU A 165 -12.68 -15.09 -5.81
N GLN A 166 -13.46 -14.96 -4.73
CA GLN A 166 -13.73 -13.64 -4.12
C GLN A 166 -12.47 -13.02 -3.52
N VAL A 167 -11.63 -13.83 -2.87
CA VAL A 167 -10.35 -13.37 -2.32
C VAL A 167 -9.40 -12.90 -3.42
N GLU A 168 -9.36 -13.55 -4.58
CA GLU A 168 -8.55 -13.08 -5.71
C GLU A 168 -9.01 -11.70 -6.21
N GLY A 169 -10.32 -11.48 -6.26
CA GLY A 169 -10.88 -10.15 -6.54
C GLY A 169 -10.49 -9.10 -5.49
N PHE A 170 -10.40 -9.49 -4.22
CA PHE A 170 -9.90 -8.63 -3.14
C PHE A 170 -8.40 -8.37 -3.27
N LYS A 171 -7.57 -9.38 -3.59
CA LYS A 171 -6.12 -9.23 -3.82
C LYS A 171 -5.80 -8.24 -4.93
N LYS A 172 -6.61 -8.21 -6.00
CA LYS A 172 -6.48 -7.16 -7.03
C LYS A 172 -6.67 -5.76 -6.44
N THR A 173 -7.67 -5.58 -5.58
CA THR A 173 -7.93 -4.30 -4.90
C THR A 173 -6.79 -3.96 -3.92
N LYS A 174 -6.22 -4.95 -3.23
CA LYS A 174 -5.02 -4.80 -2.38
C LYS A 174 -3.85 -4.25 -3.18
N ARG A 175 -3.55 -4.82 -4.36
CA ARG A 175 -2.47 -4.32 -5.24
C ARG A 175 -2.68 -2.87 -5.65
N ASP A 176 -3.91 -2.48 -5.99
CA ASP A 176 -4.24 -1.09 -6.31
C ASP A 176 -4.10 -0.16 -5.10
N PHE A 177 -4.42 -0.66 -3.90
CA PHE A 177 -4.20 0.05 -2.64
C PHE A 177 -2.71 0.25 -2.36
N GLU A 178 -1.92 -0.80 -2.47
CA GLU A 178 -0.47 -0.79 -2.21
C GLU A 178 0.23 0.20 -3.12
N ARG A 179 -0.06 0.14 -4.42
CA ARG A 179 0.42 1.09 -5.42
C ARG A 179 0.17 2.56 -5.04
N GLU A 180 -0.98 2.83 -4.45
CA GLU A 180 -1.36 4.19 -4.07
C GLU A 180 -0.77 4.63 -2.73
N VAL A 181 -0.72 3.72 -1.76
CA VAL A 181 -0.42 4.05 -0.36
C VAL A 181 1.07 3.91 -0.05
N LEU A 182 1.78 2.95 -0.64
CA LEU A 182 3.17 2.64 -0.30
C LEU A 182 4.18 3.67 -0.83
N LYS A 183 3.81 4.43 -1.86
CA LYS A 183 4.63 5.57 -2.34
C LYS A 183 4.73 6.72 -1.34
N TRP A 184 3.89 6.73 -0.32
CA TRP A 184 3.87 7.77 0.72
C TRP A 184 4.63 7.32 1.98
N ASP A 185 5.44 8.23 2.49
CA ASP A 185 5.96 8.16 3.86
C ASP A 185 4.80 8.38 4.84
N ASP A 186 4.75 7.56 5.88
CA ASP A 186 3.71 7.60 6.92
C ASP A 186 4.09 8.54 8.08
N ARG A 187 5.34 9.01 8.15
CA ARG A 187 5.80 9.95 9.17
C ARG A 187 5.07 11.29 9.06
N GLY A 188 4.17 11.55 10.00
CA GLY A 188 3.36 12.78 10.03
C GLY A 188 2.18 12.76 9.04
N ASN A 189 1.77 11.58 8.58
CA ASN A 189 0.59 11.40 7.74
C ASN A 189 -0.33 10.32 8.31
N ASP A 190 -1.19 10.72 9.25
CA ASP A 190 -2.12 9.80 9.90
C ASP A 190 -3.13 9.18 8.94
N ILE A 191 -3.44 9.82 7.79
CA ILE A 191 -4.29 9.21 6.76
C ILE A 191 -3.64 7.95 6.20
N ILE A 192 -2.33 7.98 5.92
CA ILE A 192 -1.59 6.82 5.41
C ILE A 192 -1.46 5.74 6.48
N VAL A 193 -1.17 6.12 7.73
CA VAL A 193 -1.10 5.17 8.86
C VAL A 193 -2.42 4.44 9.06
N LEU A 194 -3.54 5.18 9.09
CA LEU A 194 -4.88 4.62 9.24
C LEU A 194 -5.27 3.74 8.05
N ALA A 195 -4.96 4.18 6.82
CA ALA A 195 -5.22 3.39 5.63
C ALA A 195 -4.48 2.04 5.67
N LYS A 196 -3.18 2.03 6.01
CA LYS A 196 -2.39 0.80 6.16
C LYS A 196 -2.97 -0.13 7.23
N LYS A 197 -3.34 0.43 8.40
CA LYS A 197 -3.96 -0.34 9.48
C LYS A 197 -5.30 -0.96 9.06
N MET A 198 -6.15 -0.21 8.36
CA MET A 198 -7.41 -0.73 7.83
C MET A 198 -7.18 -1.85 6.80
N CYS A 199 -6.19 -1.71 5.93
CA CYS A 199 -5.80 -2.74 4.95
C CYS A 199 -5.37 -4.04 5.64
N MET A 200 -4.48 -3.95 6.62
CA MET A 200 -4.00 -5.11 7.40
C MET A 200 -5.16 -5.88 8.05
N ILE A 201 -6.06 -5.18 8.75
CA ILE A 201 -7.19 -5.84 9.42
C ILE A 201 -8.16 -6.45 8.38
N MET A 202 -8.41 -5.78 7.25
CA MET A 202 -9.24 -6.35 6.18
C MET A 202 -8.62 -7.62 5.59
N MET A 203 -7.29 -7.68 5.45
CA MET A 203 -6.59 -8.90 5.03
C MET A 203 -6.80 -10.04 6.03
N GLU A 204 -6.58 -9.79 7.32
CA GLU A 204 -6.80 -10.79 8.39
C GLU A 204 -8.24 -11.33 8.38
N MET A 205 -9.22 -10.45 8.14
CA MET A 205 -10.63 -10.84 8.00
C MET A 205 -10.90 -11.68 6.74
N THR A 206 -10.24 -11.40 5.62
CA THR A 206 -10.34 -12.23 4.41
C THR A 206 -9.55 -13.54 4.51
N ASP A 207 -8.51 -13.62 5.33
CA ASP A 207 -7.80 -14.86 5.60
C ASP A 207 -8.58 -15.77 6.54
N PHE A 208 -9.33 -15.19 7.49
CA PHE A 208 -10.26 -15.92 8.33
C PHE A 208 -11.26 -16.73 7.51
N THR A 209 -11.79 -16.17 6.41
CA THR A 209 -12.76 -16.88 5.55
C THR A 209 -12.15 -18.05 4.80
N ARG A 210 -10.83 -18.09 4.67
CA ARG A 210 -10.07 -19.23 4.11
C ARG A 210 -9.67 -20.25 5.18
N GLY A 211 -10.04 -20.00 6.44
CA GLY A 211 -9.62 -20.78 7.59
C GLY A 211 -8.16 -20.58 7.98
N ARG A 212 -7.49 -19.50 7.56
CA ARG A 212 -6.10 -19.20 7.93
C ARG A 212 -5.98 -17.84 8.61
N GLY A 213 -4.76 -17.40 8.88
CA GLY A 213 -4.51 -16.12 9.52
C GLY A 213 -4.74 -16.11 11.04
N PRO A 214 -4.59 -14.93 11.66
CA PRO A 214 -4.49 -14.79 13.11
C PRO A 214 -5.83 -14.84 13.84
N LEU A 215 -6.94 -14.49 13.17
CA LEU A 215 -8.27 -14.50 13.77
C LEU A 215 -8.75 -15.95 13.94
N ARG A 216 -9.17 -16.34 15.14
CA ARG A 216 -9.54 -17.74 15.44
C ARG A 216 -11.04 -17.91 15.61
N THR A 217 -11.70 -16.89 16.14
CA THR A 217 -13.12 -16.93 16.53
C THR A 217 -13.92 -15.87 15.79
N THR A 218 -15.24 -16.08 15.68
CA THR A 218 -16.17 -15.03 15.20
C THR A 218 -16.07 -13.76 16.05
N MET A 219 -15.76 -13.89 17.34
CA MET A 219 -15.56 -12.73 18.22
C MET A 219 -14.34 -11.89 17.80
N ASP A 220 -13.25 -12.53 17.35
CA ASP A 220 -12.08 -11.83 16.82
C ASP A 220 -12.44 -11.04 15.55
N VAL A 221 -13.25 -11.63 14.67
CA VAL A 221 -13.74 -10.96 13.43
C VAL A 221 -14.63 -9.76 13.76
N ILE A 222 -15.51 -9.88 14.77
CA ILE A 222 -16.34 -8.76 15.24
C ILE A 222 -15.46 -7.64 15.83
N ASN A 223 -14.44 -8.00 16.61
CA ASN A 223 -13.51 -7.03 17.18
C ASN A 223 -12.66 -6.34 16.09
N ALA A 224 -12.22 -7.08 15.07
CA ALA A 224 -11.54 -6.55 13.90
C ALA A 224 -12.42 -5.52 13.15
N ALA A 225 -13.70 -5.82 12.95
CA ALA A 225 -14.65 -4.88 12.33
C ALA A 225 -14.86 -3.59 13.15
N LYS A 226 -14.88 -3.70 14.49
CA LYS A 226 -14.91 -2.53 15.38
C LYS A 226 -13.64 -1.69 15.27
N MET A 227 -12.47 -2.32 15.25
CA MET A 227 -11.19 -1.63 15.07
C MET A 227 -11.13 -0.91 13.71
N ILE A 228 -11.65 -1.52 12.64
CA ILE A 228 -11.81 -0.86 11.34
C ILE A 228 -12.73 0.35 11.44
N SER A 229 -13.88 0.23 12.11
CA SER A 229 -14.84 1.32 12.27
C SER A 229 -14.24 2.51 13.04
N GLU A 230 -13.44 2.26 14.07
CA GLU A 230 -12.68 3.29 14.77
C GLU A 230 -11.65 3.98 13.88
N CYS A 231 -10.90 3.20 13.09
CA CYS A 231 -9.92 3.74 12.14
C CYS A 231 -10.61 4.57 11.04
N GLY A 232 -11.72 4.07 10.50
CA GLY A 232 -12.53 4.75 9.50
C GLY A 232 -13.10 6.07 10.03
N SER A 233 -13.54 6.11 11.28
CA SER A 233 -14.02 7.34 11.94
C SER A 233 -12.92 8.39 12.10
N LYS A 234 -11.71 7.97 12.49
CA LYS A 234 -10.54 8.86 12.57
C LYS A 234 -10.10 9.38 11.20
N LEU A 235 -10.08 8.50 10.19
CA LEU A 235 -9.75 8.84 8.81
C LEU A 235 -10.77 9.84 8.25
N ASN A 236 -12.06 9.61 8.49
CA ASN A 236 -13.13 10.51 8.10
C ASN A 236 -13.00 11.89 8.72
N LYS A 237 -12.61 11.98 10.00
CA LYS A 237 -12.37 13.26 10.66
C LYS A 237 -11.24 14.04 9.97
N LEU A 238 -10.08 13.41 9.76
CA LEU A 238 -8.93 14.04 9.10
C LEU A 238 -9.27 14.48 7.66
N ALA A 239 -9.96 13.63 6.90
CA ALA A 239 -10.37 13.95 5.54
C ALA A 239 -11.39 15.10 5.46
N LYS A 240 -12.33 15.17 6.41
CA LYS A 240 -13.27 16.32 6.53
C LYS A 240 -12.54 17.60 6.93
N ASP A 241 -11.57 17.52 7.84
CA ASP A 241 -10.73 18.67 8.21
C ASP A 241 -9.91 19.18 7.01
N ILE A 242 -9.38 18.28 6.17
CA ILE A 242 -8.76 18.65 4.89
C ILE A 242 -9.75 19.33 3.97
N ALA A 243 -10.94 18.73 3.75
CA ALA A 243 -11.97 19.28 2.89
C ALA A 243 -12.43 20.68 3.34
N ALA A 244 -12.48 20.94 4.65
CA ALA A 244 -12.81 22.24 5.23
C ALA A 244 -11.74 23.31 4.95
N GLN A 245 -10.48 22.91 4.72
CA GLN A 245 -9.40 23.81 4.31
C GLN A 245 -9.28 23.98 2.80
N CYS A 246 -10.12 23.31 2.01
CA CYS A 246 -10.10 23.41 0.56
C CYS A 246 -10.97 24.55 0.05
N VAL A 247 -10.49 25.22 -1.01
CA VAL A 247 -11.37 26.02 -1.85
C VAL A 247 -12.42 25.13 -2.52
N GLU A 248 -13.61 25.69 -2.74
CA GLU A 248 -14.70 24.96 -3.35
C GLU A 248 -14.27 24.43 -4.73
N SER A 249 -14.41 23.12 -4.93
CA SER A 249 -13.91 22.42 -6.11
C SER A 249 -14.53 21.04 -6.21
N GLN A 250 -14.56 20.49 -7.43
CA GLN A 250 -15.05 19.11 -7.63
C GLN A 250 -14.27 18.11 -6.76
N SER A 251 -12.95 18.29 -6.61
CA SER A 251 -12.12 17.41 -5.78
C SER A 251 -12.49 17.43 -4.29
N LYS A 252 -12.98 18.57 -3.77
CA LYS A 252 -13.53 18.65 -2.40
C LYS A 252 -14.82 17.86 -2.29
N SER A 253 -15.73 18.00 -3.26
CA SER A 253 -16.98 17.25 -3.32
C SER A 253 -16.73 15.73 -3.40
N ASP A 254 -15.82 15.31 -4.27
CA ASP A 254 -15.43 13.91 -4.43
C ASP A 254 -14.84 13.34 -3.13
N LEU A 255 -13.97 14.12 -2.45
CA LEU A 255 -13.39 13.72 -1.17
C LEU A 255 -14.48 13.47 -0.12
N VAL A 256 -15.45 14.38 0.02
CA VAL A 256 -16.56 14.23 0.98
C VAL A 256 -17.40 13.00 0.64
N ALA A 257 -17.70 12.77 -0.64
CA ALA A 257 -18.45 11.59 -1.08
C ALA A 257 -17.72 10.27 -0.76
N TYR A 258 -16.40 10.21 -0.96
CA TYR A 258 -15.61 9.01 -0.64
C TYR A 258 -15.53 8.74 0.87
N VAL A 259 -15.44 9.80 1.68
CA VAL A 259 -15.48 9.73 3.15
C VAL A 259 -16.83 9.18 3.64
N ASP A 260 -17.94 9.61 3.05
CA ASP A 260 -19.26 9.07 3.42
C ASP A 260 -19.41 7.60 2.99
N ARG A 261 -18.80 7.19 1.86
CA ARG A 261 -18.71 5.77 1.46
C ARG A 261 -17.90 4.93 2.45
N ILE A 262 -16.83 5.45 3.04
CA ILE A 262 -16.10 4.74 4.11
C ILE A 262 -17.04 4.44 5.28
N THR A 263 -17.87 5.40 5.69
CA THR A 263 -18.85 5.21 6.77
C THR A 263 -19.82 4.07 6.44
N LEU A 264 -20.38 4.09 5.22
CA LEU A 264 -21.28 3.04 4.74
C LEU A 264 -20.62 1.66 4.77
N TYR A 265 -19.41 1.53 4.21
CA TYR A 265 -18.75 0.23 4.11
C TYR A 265 -18.20 -0.28 5.44
N CYS A 266 -17.79 0.60 6.37
CA CYS A 266 -17.49 0.19 7.75
C CYS A 266 -18.72 -0.42 8.42
N HIS A 267 -19.90 0.20 8.23
CA HIS A 267 -21.14 -0.34 8.77
C HIS A 267 -21.53 -1.68 8.13
N GLN A 268 -21.40 -1.82 6.80
CA GLN A 268 -21.62 -3.10 6.12
C GLN A 268 -20.69 -4.19 6.64
N LEU A 269 -19.41 -3.89 6.84
CA LEU A 269 -18.42 -4.83 7.36
C LEU A 269 -18.73 -5.25 8.81
N ASP A 270 -19.20 -4.31 9.64
CA ASP A 270 -19.66 -4.62 11.01
C ASP A 270 -20.88 -5.56 11.02
N ILE A 271 -21.85 -5.35 10.12
CA ILE A 271 -23.00 -6.26 9.98
C ILE A 271 -22.52 -7.65 9.54
N THR A 272 -21.72 -7.75 8.47
CA THR A 272 -21.27 -9.04 7.94
C THR A 272 -20.39 -9.79 8.92
N SER A 273 -19.61 -9.10 9.76
CA SER A 273 -18.80 -9.73 10.82
C SER A 273 -19.61 -10.44 11.91
N LYS A 274 -20.87 -10.03 12.12
CA LYS A 274 -21.76 -10.57 13.15
C LYS A 274 -22.61 -11.74 12.66
N VAL A 275 -22.66 -11.97 11.36
CA VAL A 275 -23.38 -13.10 10.77
C VAL A 275 -22.65 -14.39 11.14
N LYS A 276 -23.36 -15.31 11.78
CA LYS A 276 -22.82 -16.64 12.10
C LYS A 276 -23.04 -17.56 10.90
N ALA A 277 -22.08 -18.43 10.63
CA ALA A 277 -22.27 -19.55 9.72
C ALA A 277 -23.25 -20.54 10.36
N ASP A 278 -24.24 -20.99 9.60
CA ASP A 278 -25.18 -22.01 10.07
C ASP A 278 -24.50 -23.39 10.02
N VAL A 279 -24.69 -24.17 11.08
CA VAL A 279 -24.08 -25.49 11.23
C VAL A 279 -25.19 -26.52 11.39
N GLN A 280 -25.32 -27.41 10.42
CA GLN A 280 -26.28 -28.50 10.42
C GLN A 280 -25.55 -29.84 10.59
N ASN A 281 -26.02 -30.68 11.50
CA ASN A 281 -25.53 -32.05 11.65
C ASN A 281 -26.50 -32.97 10.90
N ILE A 282 -26.10 -33.46 9.73
CA ILE A 282 -26.88 -34.41 8.94
C ILE A 282 -26.10 -35.72 8.94
N SER A 283 -26.70 -36.78 9.49
CA SER A 283 -26.12 -38.14 9.45
C SER A 283 -24.72 -38.27 10.08
N GLY A 284 -24.37 -37.46 11.09
CA GLY A 284 -23.06 -37.48 11.74
C GLY A 284 -21.98 -36.67 11.02
N GLU A 285 -22.31 -36.08 9.86
CA GLU A 285 -21.47 -35.14 9.14
C GLU A 285 -21.90 -33.71 9.46
N LEU A 286 -20.92 -32.88 9.83
CA LEU A 286 -21.14 -31.47 10.17
C LEU A 286 -21.07 -30.63 8.89
N ILE A 287 -22.24 -30.25 8.36
CA ILE A 287 -22.36 -29.39 7.18
C ILE A 287 -22.43 -27.94 7.67
N VAL A 288 -21.47 -27.12 7.26
CA VAL A 288 -21.41 -25.70 7.60
C VAL A 288 -21.79 -24.89 6.37
N SER A 289 -22.92 -24.16 6.41
CA SER A 289 -23.25 -23.18 5.37
C SER A 289 -22.69 -21.83 5.77
N GLY A 290 -21.43 -21.60 5.41
CA GLY A 290 -20.69 -20.36 5.70
C GLY A 290 -20.42 -19.49 4.46
N LEU A 291 -20.73 -19.98 3.27
CA LEU A 291 -20.36 -19.35 2.00
C LEU A 291 -20.90 -17.92 1.86
N ASP A 292 -22.20 -17.70 2.04
CA ASP A 292 -22.80 -16.38 1.84
C ASP A 292 -22.28 -15.34 2.85
N SER A 293 -22.06 -15.76 4.10
CA SER A 293 -21.45 -14.92 5.13
C SER A 293 -20.01 -14.54 4.76
N ALA A 294 -19.20 -15.53 4.36
CA ALA A 294 -17.82 -15.32 3.97
C ALA A 294 -17.67 -14.43 2.73
N THR A 295 -18.44 -14.70 1.67
CA THR A 295 -18.40 -13.92 0.43
C THR A 295 -18.90 -12.50 0.62
N SER A 296 -19.92 -12.30 1.47
CA SER A 296 -20.40 -10.97 1.86
C SER A 296 -19.36 -10.18 2.67
N LEU A 297 -18.66 -10.84 3.59
CA LEU A 297 -17.56 -10.24 4.36
C LEU A 297 -16.42 -9.77 3.44
N ILE A 298 -15.98 -10.62 2.51
CA ILE A 298 -14.93 -10.29 1.53
C ILE A 298 -15.38 -9.13 0.63
N THR A 299 -16.63 -9.14 0.18
CA THR A 299 -17.17 -8.08 -0.67
C THR A 299 -17.23 -6.74 0.06
N ALA A 300 -17.67 -6.73 1.33
CA ALA A 300 -17.67 -5.53 2.15
C ALA A 300 -16.25 -4.99 2.36
N ALA A 301 -15.27 -5.86 2.65
CA ALA A 301 -13.86 -5.49 2.79
C ALA A 301 -13.30 -4.91 1.48
N LYS A 302 -13.58 -5.53 0.34
CA LYS A 302 -13.19 -5.03 -1.00
C LYS A 302 -13.74 -3.63 -1.29
N ASN A 303 -15.01 -3.41 -0.98
CA ASN A 303 -15.66 -2.12 -1.19
C ASN A 303 -15.07 -1.04 -0.27
N LEU A 304 -14.82 -1.39 0.99
CA LEU A 304 -14.16 -0.49 1.94
C LEU A 304 -12.75 -0.13 1.49
N MET A 305 -11.94 -1.11 1.07
CA MET A 305 -10.58 -0.88 0.58
C MET A 305 -10.56 0.08 -0.60
N ASN A 306 -11.45 -0.10 -1.58
CA ASN A 306 -11.60 0.84 -2.70
C ASN A 306 -11.94 2.28 -2.24
N ALA A 307 -12.87 2.43 -1.29
CA ALA A 307 -13.22 3.74 -0.75
C ALA A 307 -12.03 4.40 -0.01
N VAL A 308 -11.24 3.61 0.72
CA VAL A 308 -10.02 4.10 1.39
C VAL A 308 -8.99 4.58 0.36
N VAL A 309 -8.72 3.83 -0.70
CA VAL A 309 -7.79 4.24 -1.78
C VAL A 309 -8.21 5.57 -2.41
N LEU A 310 -9.49 5.69 -2.76
CA LEU A 310 -10.04 6.92 -3.35
C LEU A 310 -9.93 8.10 -2.39
N THR A 311 -10.17 7.87 -1.10
CA THR A 311 -10.06 8.92 -0.07
C THR A 311 -8.61 9.38 0.13
N VAL A 312 -7.63 8.47 0.09
CA VAL A 312 -6.20 8.84 0.12
C VAL A 312 -5.84 9.72 -1.09
N LYS A 313 -6.22 9.29 -2.31
CA LYS A 313 -5.98 10.05 -3.55
C LYS A 313 -6.59 11.45 -3.49
N ALA A 314 -7.87 11.52 -3.13
CA ALA A 314 -8.61 12.77 -3.06
C ALA A 314 -8.06 13.69 -1.96
N SER A 315 -7.67 13.13 -0.81
CA SER A 315 -7.06 13.89 0.30
C SER A 315 -5.73 14.51 -0.09
N TYR A 316 -4.89 13.79 -0.85
CA TYR A 316 -3.65 14.35 -1.41
C TYR A 316 -3.93 15.54 -2.34
N ILE A 317 -4.84 15.37 -3.29
CA ILE A 317 -5.19 16.44 -4.26
C ILE A 317 -5.77 17.66 -3.54
N ALA A 318 -6.71 17.43 -2.62
CA ALA A 318 -7.39 18.46 -1.86
C ALA A 318 -6.41 19.31 -1.01
N SER A 319 -5.51 18.65 -0.30
CA SER A 319 -4.53 19.31 0.59
C SER A 319 -3.35 19.96 -0.12
N THR A 320 -3.04 19.57 -1.37
CA THR A 320 -1.89 20.12 -2.12
C THR A 320 -2.32 21.15 -3.17
N LYS A 321 -3.34 20.83 -3.98
CA LYS A 321 -3.75 21.65 -5.12
C LYS A 321 -4.79 22.71 -4.75
N TYR A 322 -5.73 22.37 -3.88
CA TYR A 322 -6.89 23.22 -3.55
C TYR A 322 -6.86 23.75 -2.12
N ARG A 323 -5.73 23.65 -1.41
CA ARG A 323 -5.59 24.21 -0.07
C ARG A 323 -5.72 25.74 -0.11
N ASN A 324 -6.61 26.27 0.73
CA ASN A 324 -6.79 27.70 0.91
C ASN A 324 -5.55 28.28 1.63
N LYS A 325 -4.77 29.11 0.91
CA LYS A 325 -3.54 29.73 1.42
C LYS A 325 -3.79 31.00 2.24
N SER A 326 -5.03 31.49 2.28
CA SER A 326 -5.39 32.76 2.92
C SER A 326 -5.47 32.67 4.46
N GLY A 327 -5.52 31.46 5.02
CA GLY A 327 -5.41 31.22 6.45
C GLY A 327 -4.04 30.69 6.80
N ASN A 328 -3.40 31.24 7.84
CA ASN A 328 -2.12 30.79 8.41
C ASN A 328 -2.18 29.39 9.06
N LYS A 329 -3.10 28.52 8.61
CA LYS A 329 -3.31 27.18 9.16
C LYS A 329 -2.29 26.21 8.57
N GLU A 330 -1.61 25.51 9.46
CA GLU A 330 -0.70 24.41 9.13
C GLU A 330 -1.44 23.28 8.42
N PRO A 331 -0.76 22.54 7.52
CA PRO A 331 -1.37 21.39 6.85
C PRO A 331 -1.72 20.30 7.87
N ILE A 332 -2.92 19.73 7.77
CA ILE A 332 -3.40 18.66 8.66
C ILE A 332 -2.52 17.41 8.60
N VAL A 333 -2.00 17.08 7.42
CA VAL A 333 -1.08 15.95 7.20
C VAL A 333 0.06 16.37 6.28
N GLN A 334 1.21 15.73 6.43
CA GLN A 334 2.37 15.96 5.56
C GLN A 334 2.44 14.89 4.47
N TRP A 335 2.42 15.32 3.20
CA TRP A 335 2.63 14.42 2.07
C TRP A 335 4.11 14.40 1.68
N LYS A 336 4.78 13.29 2.00
CA LYS A 336 6.17 13.04 1.61
C LYS A 336 6.23 11.74 0.85
N MET A 337 6.95 11.73 -0.26
CA MET A 337 7.20 10.47 -0.97
C MET A 337 8.19 9.64 -0.16
N ARG A 338 7.93 8.34 -0.09
CA ARG A 338 8.87 7.37 0.46
C ARG A 338 10.06 7.26 -0.50
N LEU A 339 11.28 7.30 0.05
CA LEU A 339 12.49 7.00 -0.72
C LEU A 339 12.48 5.50 -1.04
N PRO A 340 12.74 5.08 -2.29
CA PRO A 340 12.87 3.66 -2.59
C PRO A 340 14.04 3.07 -1.77
N GLU A 341 13.80 1.92 -1.14
CA GLU A 341 14.77 1.28 -0.25
C GLU A 341 15.97 0.78 -1.07
N LYS A 342 17.19 1.10 -0.62
CA LYS A 342 18.42 0.69 -1.30
C LYS A 342 18.68 -0.79 -1.03
N LYS A 343 18.69 -1.61 -2.07
CA LYS A 343 19.19 -2.99 -1.96
C LYS A 343 20.70 -2.98 -1.74
N PRO A 344 21.24 -3.86 -0.88
CA PRO A 344 22.68 -4.05 -0.78
C PRO A 344 23.21 -4.63 -2.10
N LEU A 345 24.26 -4.02 -2.66
CA LEU A 345 24.90 -4.40 -3.93
C LEU A 345 25.52 -5.81 -3.95
N VAL A 346 25.49 -6.52 -2.82
CA VAL A 346 26.02 -7.88 -2.68
C VAL A 346 25.07 -8.66 -1.78
N PHE A 347 24.43 -9.68 -2.34
CA PHE A 347 23.88 -10.77 -1.55
C PHE A 347 25.04 -11.55 -0.94
N ILE A 348 25.31 -11.37 0.36
CA ILE A 348 26.10 -12.35 1.10
C ILE A 348 25.19 -13.57 1.27
N ASP A 349 25.33 -14.52 0.36
CA ASP A 349 24.68 -15.81 0.42
C ASP A 349 25.10 -16.52 1.72
N ARG A 350 24.20 -16.55 2.71
CA ARG A 350 24.41 -17.28 3.97
C ARG A 350 24.33 -18.79 3.79
N GLN A 351 23.98 -19.30 2.60
CA GLN A 351 23.85 -20.74 2.36
C GLN A 351 25.18 -21.41 1.95
N ASN A 352 26.25 -20.64 1.70
CA ASN A 352 27.53 -21.15 1.23
C ASN A 352 28.73 -20.92 2.18
N GLU A 353 28.51 -20.89 3.51
CA GLU A 353 29.63 -21.02 4.45
C GLU A 353 29.94 -22.51 4.70
N PRO A 354 31.14 -23.02 4.36
CA PRO A 354 31.57 -24.34 4.79
C PRO A 354 31.85 -24.31 6.30
N ASN A 355 30.83 -24.67 7.08
CA ASN A 355 30.89 -25.22 8.43
C ASN A 355 32.09 -24.73 9.30
N SER A 356 32.12 -23.43 9.63
CA SER A 356 33.04 -22.93 10.65
C SER A 356 32.32 -22.87 12.00
N ARG A 357 32.78 -23.73 12.92
CA ARG A 357 32.21 -23.98 14.25
C ARG A 357 31.86 -22.69 15.00
N SER A 358 30.67 -22.72 15.59
CA SER A 358 30.11 -21.78 16.54
C SER A 358 31.13 -21.27 17.56
N LYS A 359 31.50 -19.98 17.48
CA LYS A 359 31.98 -19.23 18.64
C LYS A 359 30.89 -18.26 19.06
N LYS A 360 30.26 -18.56 20.20
CA LYS A 360 29.41 -17.64 20.96
C LYS A 360 30.19 -16.33 21.16
N HIS A 361 29.84 -15.30 20.40
CA HIS A 361 30.17 -13.93 20.76
C HIS A 361 28.88 -13.24 21.23
N THR A 362 28.88 -13.01 22.54
CA THR A 362 27.98 -12.19 23.33
C THR A 362 27.40 -11.01 22.57
N ALA A 363 26.09 -10.80 22.72
CA ALA A 363 25.35 -9.63 22.25
C ALA A 363 26.08 -8.33 22.61
N ARG A 364 26.75 -7.71 21.64
CA ARG A 364 27.22 -6.34 21.77
C ARG A 364 26.02 -5.43 21.54
N LYS A 365 25.64 -4.71 22.59
CA LYS A 365 24.65 -3.62 22.55
C LYS A 365 24.96 -2.71 21.36
N ARG A 366 23.96 -2.47 20.50
CA ARG A 366 23.98 -1.38 19.52
C ARG A 366 24.12 -0.07 20.30
N LEU A 367 25.25 0.60 20.17
CA LEU A 367 25.44 1.95 20.70
C LEU A 367 25.08 2.95 19.58
N GLU A 368 24.24 3.92 19.92
CA GLU A 368 23.84 4.99 19.02
C GLU A 368 25.05 5.88 18.65
N PRO A 369 25.23 6.26 17.37
CA PRO A 369 26.42 6.98 16.88
C PRO A 369 26.75 8.30 17.61
N ILE A 370 25.76 8.91 18.26
CA ILE A 370 25.93 10.17 19.01
C ILE A 370 26.79 10.00 20.27
N HIS A 371 26.80 8.81 20.89
CA HIS A 371 27.60 8.56 22.09
C HIS A 371 29.11 8.49 21.77
N VAL A 372 29.48 7.97 20.60
CA VAL A 372 30.88 7.82 20.15
C VAL A 372 31.52 9.18 19.83
N LEU A 373 30.72 10.16 19.40
CA LEU A 373 31.21 11.50 19.06
C LEU A 373 31.51 12.37 20.28
N SER A 374 30.94 12.04 21.44
CA SER A 374 31.20 12.77 22.71
C SER A 374 32.57 12.48 23.32
N GLU A 375 33.24 11.40 22.90
CA GLU A 375 34.57 11.02 23.41
C GLU A 375 35.73 11.78 22.73
N PHE A 376 35.45 12.61 21.72
CA PHE A 376 36.47 13.36 20.97
C PHE A 376 36.43 14.88 21.22
N GLN A 377 35.70 15.34 22.25
CA GLN A 377 35.84 16.69 22.77
C GLN A 377 36.58 16.67 24.11
N ASN A 378 37.90 16.60 24.03
CA ASN A 378 38.85 17.20 24.97
C ASN A 378 40.18 17.47 24.27
#